data_AF-A0A656YW43-F1
#
_entry.id   AF-A0A656YW43-F1
#
_cell.length_a   1.000
_cell.length_b   1.000
_cell.length_c   1.000
_cell.angle_alpha   90.00
_cell.angle_beta   90.00
_cell.angle_gamma   90.00
#
_symmetry.space_group_name_H-M   'P 1'
#
loop_
_entity.id
_entity.type
_entity.pdbx_description
1 polymer ?
#
loop_
_entity_poly.entity_id
_entity_poly.type
_entity_poly.pdbx_seq_one_letter_code
_entity_poly.pdbx_strand_id
1 'polypeptide(L)'
;METDAAVRGYFFVTFLALRVYFAVLKRLRENELNQKVSVAGVFWELRKVERIRKPGGKEAFAQIPKRAREIVDVFPEALPMA
;
A
#
# COMPACT_ATOMS: atom_id res chain seq x y z
N MET A 1 -2.95 6.30 34.53
CA MET A 1 -1.75 6.98 34.00
C MET A 1 -1.31 6.20 32.77
N GLU A 2 -1.31 6.81 31.58
CA GLU A 2 -0.53 6.23 30.49
C GLU A 2 0.92 6.21 30.95
N THR A 3 1.53 5.03 31.02
CA THR A 3 2.94 4.89 31.39
C THR A 3 3.77 5.55 30.29
N ASP A 4 4.84 6.28 30.60
CA ASP A 4 5.72 6.92 29.60
C ASP A 4 6.16 5.97 28.46
N ALA A 5 6.22 4.67 28.73
CA ALA A 5 6.45 3.63 27.74
C ALA A 5 5.35 3.57 26.64
N ALA A 6 4.08 3.72 27.01
CA ALA A 6 2.96 3.75 26.07
C ALA A 6 3.05 4.98 25.16
N VAL A 7 3.36 6.15 25.72
CA VAL A 7 3.56 7.39 24.97
C VAL A 7 4.72 7.26 23.97
N ARG A 8 5.87 6.72 24.42
CA ARG A 8 7.00 6.45 23.51
C ARG A 8 6.64 5.46 22.40
N GLY A 9 5.92 4.40 22.74
CA GLY A 9 5.44 3.41 21.76
C GLY A 9 4.52 4.04 20.71
N TYR A 10 3.59 4.89 21.14
CA TYR A 10 2.70 5.62 20.24
C TYR A 10 3.46 6.51 19.25
N PHE A 11 4.42 7.31 19.75
CA PHE A 11 5.24 8.15 18.88
C PHE A 11 6.10 7.33 17.91
N PHE A 12 6.63 6.19 18.35
CA PHE A 12 7.41 5.31 17.48
C PHE A 12 6.57 4.76 16.32
N VAL A 13 5.38 4.23 16.60
CA VAL A 13 4.46 3.73 15.56
C VAL A 13 4.01 4.87 14.63
N THR A 14 3.70 6.04 15.20
CA THR A 14 3.32 7.23 14.42
C THR A 14 4.46 7.66 13.49
N PHE A 15 5.70 7.67 13.97
CA PHE A 15 6.87 8.01 13.17
C PHE A 15 7.05 7.03 12.00
N LEU A 16 6.91 5.73 12.25
CA LEU A 16 6.95 4.71 11.19
C LEU A 16 5.83 4.91 10.16
N ALA A 17 4.60 5.16 10.63
CA ALA A 17 3.46 5.42 9.76
C ALA A 17 3.70 6.66 8.87
N LEU A 18 4.26 7.74 9.42
CA LEU A 18 4.63 8.93 8.67
C LEU A 18 5.73 8.64 7.63
N ARG A 19 6.75 7.86 7.99
CA ARG A 19 7.81 7.42 7.07
C ARG A 19 7.23 6.73 5.84
N VAL A 20 6.30 5.79 6.05
CA VAL A 20 5.62 5.06 4.97
C VAL A 20 4.73 6.01 4.17
N TYR A 21 3.91 6.83 4.84
CA TYR A 21 3.01 7.79 4.19
C TYR A 21 3.76 8.73 3.25
N PHE A 22 4.86 9.34 3.71
CA PHE A 22 5.64 10.26 2.90
C PHE A 22 6.42 9.56 1.78
N ALA A 23 6.83 8.30 1.96
CA ALA A 23 7.44 7.52 0.89
C ALA A 23 6.44 7.28 -0.26
N VAL A 24 5.20 6.88 0.08
CA VAL A 24 4.12 6.72 -0.91
C VAL A 24 3.80 8.07 -1.57
N LEU A 25 3.66 9.14 -0.78
CA LEU A 25 3.37 10.47 -1.30
C LEU A 25 4.46 10.97 -2.26
N LYS A 26 5.73 10.75 -1.92
CA LYS A 26 6.87 11.11 -2.77
C LYS A 26 6.78 10.40 -4.12
N ARG A 27 6.54 9.07 -4.10
CA ARG A 27 6.43 8.27 -5.32
C ARG A 27 5.22 8.67 -6.17
N LEU A 28 4.09 9.03 -5.55
CA LEU A 28 2.94 9.59 -6.26
C LEU A 28 3.27 10.93 -6.94
N ARG A 29 4.09 11.78 -6.33
CA ARG A 29 4.53 13.05 -6.94
C ARG A 29 5.48 12.82 -8.10
N GLU A 30 6.44 11.90 -7.96
CA GLU A 30 7.40 11.54 -9.01
C GLU A 30 6.72 10.97 -10.26
N ASN A 31 5.54 10.34 -10.11
CA ASN A 31 4.75 9.79 -11.21
C ASN A 31 3.55 10.68 -11.61
N GLU A 32 3.48 11.93 -11.12
CA GLU A 32 2.38 12.88 -11.39
C GLU A 32 0.96 12.37 -11.01
N LEU A 33 0.88 11.38 -10.12
CA LEU A 33 -0.37 10.76 -9.66
C LEU A 33 -0.97 11.44 -8.43
N ASN A 34 -0.25 12.37 -7.79
CA ASN A 34 -0.68 13.02 -6.55
C ASN A 34 -1.96 13.88 -6.70
N GLN A 35 -2.39 14.21 -7.92
CA GLN A 35 -3.68 14.88 -8.19
C GLN A 35 -4.82 13.90 -8.46
N LYS A 36 -4.51 12.63 -8.76
CA LYS A 36 -5.48 11.60 -9.18
C LYS A 36 -5.81 10.63 -8.05
N VAL A 37 -4.85 10.34 -7.18
CA VAL A 37 -5.02 9.38 -6.09
C VAL A 37 -4.37 9.90 -4.82
N SER A 38 -5.06 9.73 -3.69
CA SER A 38 -4.49 10.01 -2.37
C SER A 38 -3.68 8.81 -1.87
N VAL A 39 -2.81 9.03 -0.89
CA VAL A 39 -2.07 7.92 -0.22
C VAL A 39 -3.03 6.89 0.37
N ALA A 40 -4.14 7.31 0.98
CA ALA A 40 -5.19 6.40 1.44
C ALA A 40 -5.83 5.61 0.27
N GLY A 41 -6.04 6.27 -0.87
CA GLY A 41 -6.52 5.64 -2.09
C GLY A 41 -5.55 4.58 -2.63
N VAL A 42 -4.24 4.80 -2.56
CA VAL A 42 -3.22 3.80 -2.90
C VAL A 42 -3.39 2.55 -2.04
N PHE A 43 -3.43 2.68 -0.72
CA PHE A 43 -3.61 1.53 0.17
C PHE A 43 -4.95 0.80 -0.08
N TRP A 44 -6.00 1.54 -0.40
CA TRP A 44 -7.30 0.95 -0.76
C TRP A 44 -7.23 0.14 -2.06
N GLU A 45 -6.60 0.66 -3.11
CA GLU A 45 -6.44 -0.06 -4.37
C GLU A 45 -5.52 -1.27 -4.21
N LEU A 46 -4.41 -1.14 -3.46
CA LEU A 46 -3.51 -2.25 -3.16
C LEU A 46 -4.20 -3.36 -2.36
N ARG A 47 -5.09 -3.01 -1.43
CA ARG A 47 -5.88 -4.00 -0.68
C ARG A 47 -6.76 -4.88 -1.58
N LYS A 48 -7.19 -4.38 -2.75
CA LYS A 48 -7.99 -5.16 -3.70
C LYS A 48 -7.17 -6.20 -4.46
N VAL A 49 -5.84 -6.10 -4.40
CA VAL A 49 -4.92 -7.06 -5.02
C VAL A 49 -4.79 -8.27 -4.10
N GLU A 50 -5.86 -9.09 -4.05
CA GLU A 50 -5.85 -10.36 -3.33
C GLU A 50 -5.45 -11.52 -4.27
N ARG A 51 -4.54 -12.37 -3.80
CA ARG A 51 -4.08 -13.58 -4.52
C ARG A 51 -5.17 -14.66 -4.41
N ILE A 52 -5.99 -14.81 -5.44
CA ILE A 52 -6.91 -15.96 -5.53
C ILE A 52 -6.13 -17.19 -6.00
N ARG A 53 -5.88 -18.13 -5.09
CA ARG A 53 -5.44 -19.48 -5.44
C ARG A 53 -6.63 -20.25 -6.01
N LYS A 54 -6.67 -20.44 -7.33
CA LYS A 54 -7.62 -21.39 -7.94
C LYS A 54 -7.23 -22.82 -7.54
N PRO A 55 -8.19 -23.74 -7.31
CA PRO A 55 -7.87 -25.16 -7.12
C PRO A 55 -7.17 -25.68 -8.39
N GLY A 56 -5.95 -26.19 -8.24
CA GLY A 56 -5.10 -26.67 -9.35
C GLY A 56 -3.77 -25.93 -9.54
N GLY A 57 -3.37 -25.04 -8.63
CA GLY A 57 -2.00 -24.47 -8.59
C GLY A 57 -1.70 -23.39 -9.64
N LYS A 58 -2.68 -23.01 -10.47
CA LYS A 58 -2.55 -21.84 -11.35
C LYS A 58 -2.83 -20.57 -10.58
N GLU A 59 -1.78 -19.78 -10.38
CA GLU A 59 -1.87 -18.44 -9.83
C GLU A 59 -2.47 -17.52 -10.89
N ALA A 60 -3.69 -17.08 -10.65
CA ALA A 60 -4.33 -16.10 -11.49
C ALA A 60 -4.79 -14.97 -10.58
N PHE A 61 -4.31 -13.75 -10.86
CA PHE A 61 -4.87 -12.56 -10.25
C PHE A 61 -6.38 -12.54 -10.52
N ALA A 62 -7.20 -12.32 -9.47
CA ALA A 62 -8.58 -11.88 -9.68
C ALA A 62 -8.53 -10.62 -10.56
N GLN A 63 -9.55 -10.36 -11.38
CA GLN A 63 -9.59 -9.16 -12.25
C GLN A 63 -9.10 -7.93 -11.48
N ILE A 64 -7.84 -7.51 -11.71
CA ILE A 64 -7.29 -6.32 -11.09
C ILE A 64 -8.01 -5.16 -11.79
N PRO A 65 -8.81 -4.34 -11.08
CA PRO A 65 -9.44 -3.18 -11.69
C PRO A 65 -8.37 -2.30 -12.35
N LYS A 66 -8.66 -1.68 -13.49
CA LYS A 66 -7.66 -0.89 -14.25
C LYS A 66 -6.86 0.08 -13.36
N ARG A 67 -7.55 0.75 -12.42
CA ARG A 67 -6.93 1.64 -11.42
C ARG A 67 -5.94 0.93 -10.50
N ALA A 68 -6.27 -0.27 -10.00
CA ALA A 68 -5.36 -1.02 -9.15
C ALA A 68 -4.13 -1.50 -9.94
N ARG A 69 -4.25 -1.75 -11.25
CA ARG A 69 -3.12 -2.10 -12.11
C ARG A 69 -2.17 -0.91 -12.30
N GLU A 70 -2.71 0.29 -12.55
CA GLU A 70 -1.92 1.53 -12.63
C GLU A 70 -1.15 1.80 -11.32
N ILE A 71 -1.76 1.51 -10.16
CA ILE A 71 -1.09 1.63 -8.86
C ILE A 71 -0.03 0.54 -8.67
N VAL A 72 -0.30 -0.70 -9.06
CA VAL A 72 0.67 -1.82 -8.99
C VAL A 72 1.90 -1.56 -9.84
N ASP A 73 1.75 -0.99 -11.04
CA ASP A 73 2.88 -0.66 -11.91
C ASP A 73 3.84 0.36 -11.25
N VAL A 74 3.27 1.24 -10.42
CA VAL A 74 4.05 2.20 -9.62
C VAL A 74 4.63 1.56 -8.36
N PHE A 75 4.00 0.52 -7.80
CA PHE A 75 4.44 -0.20 -6.59
C PHE A 75 4.60 -1.72 -6.84
N PRO A 76 5.51 -2.15 -7.73
CA PRO A 76 5.67 -3.57 -8.07
C PRO A 76 6.07 -4.43 -6.88
N GLU A 77 6.81 -3.88 -5.92
CA GLU A 77 7.18 -4.55 -4.67
C GLU A 77 6.01 -4.83 -3.73
N ALA A 78 4.85 -4.19 -3.93
CA ALA A 78 3.65 -4.43 -3.15
C ALA A 78 2.91 -5.71 -3.60
N LEU A 79 3.33 -6.30 -4.72
CA LEU A 79 2.83 -7.60 -5.14
C LEU A 79 3.46 -8.71 -4.29
N PRO A 80 2.67 -9.70 -3.83
CA PRO A 80 3.24 -10.89 -3.23
C PRO A 80 4.10 -11.61 -4.29
N MET A 81 5.41 -11.63 -4.08
CA MET A 81 6.34 -12.43 -4.89
C MET A 81 5.88 -13.90 -4.92
N ALA A 82 6.04 -14.52 -6.10
CA ALA A 82 5.76 -15.93 -6.34
C ALA A 82 6.57 -16.83 -5.38
#